data_AF-K1UQ25-F1
#
_entry.id   AF-K1UQ25-F1
#
_cell.length_a   1.000
_cell.length_b   1.000
_cell.length_c   1.000
_cell.angle_alpha   90.00
_cell.angle_beta   90.00
_cell.angle_gamma   90.00
#
_symmetry.space_group_name_H-M   'P 1'
#
loop_
_entity.id
_entity.type
_entity.pdbx_description
1 polymer ?
#
loop_
_entity_poly.entity_id
_entity_poly.type
_entity_poly.pdbx_seq_one_letter_code
_entity_poly.pdbx_strand_id
1 'polypeptide(L)'
;MEPVYSGTPQTRAVTNPDGTLTITFDDFDSGMLAGPTSAGENLYSYQGYPQVTTIYDNTPEEYLFLSMFNTVGGSTEYSSGGIALSNWNIRSNQSGNTGDWWYSYLNQCSVYNTAVEAEGQNKEAGHSGSNFGVVYGYVDAYNQAWMAKPEFYFNVPRKLVGLWICNTSYTYGVITYGNQFGSTGVATPLK
;
A
#
# COMPACT_ATOMS: atom_id res chain seq x y z
N MET A 1 13.64 36.69 -25.18
CA MET A 1 12.28 36.13 -25.21
C MET A 1 12.29 35.03 -24.15
N GLU A 2 11.68 35.30 -23.00
CA GLU A 2 11.29 34.26 -22.02
C GLU A 2 9.76 34.23 -22.08
N PRO A 3 9.06 33.08 -21.94
CA PRO A 3 9.43 31.94 -21.08
C PRO A 3 9.21 30.53 -21.67
N VAL A 4 9.77 29.50 -21.04
CA VAL A 4 9.11 28.18 -20.94
C VAL A 4 9.07 27.79 -19.47
N TYR A 5 8.05 28.28 -18.77
CA TYR A 5 7.57 27.66 -17.53
C TYR A 5 6.18 27.11 -17.84
N SER A 6 6.06 25.79 -17.99
CA SER A 6 4.91 24.98 -17.57
C SER A 6 5.07 23.57 -18.13
N GLY A 7 5.78 22.72 -17.41
CA GLY A 7 5.62 21.28 -17.50
C GLY A 7 5.06 20.80 -16.17
N THR A 8 3.75 20.96 -15.95
CA THR A 8 3.02 20.29 -14.87
C THR A 8 3.36 18.80 -14.90
N PRO A 9 3.61 18.12 -13.76
CA PRO A 9 3.87 16.68 -13.77
C PRO A 9 2.68 15.96 -14.42
N GLN A 10 2.90 15.40 -15.61
CA GLN A 10 1.95 14.57 -16.31
C GLN A 10 2.27 13.13 -15.93
N THR A 11 1.62 12.62 -14.89
CA THR A 11 1.52 11.17 -14.66
C THR A 11 0.05 10.81 -14.52
N ARG A 12 -0.75 11.19 -15.52
CA ARG A 12 -2.11 10.64 -15.69
C ARG A 12 -1.98 9.14 -16.00
N ALA A 13 -3.00 8.35 -15.66
CA ALA A 13 -3.13 7.00 -16.17
C ALA A 13 -2.81 6.98 -17.69
N VAL A 14 -1.85 6.15 -18.07
CA VAL A 14 -1.32 6.16 -19.44
C VAL A 14 -2.29 5.38 -20.32
N THR A 15 -2.85 6.04 -21.33
CA THR A 15 -3.57 5.35 -22.41
C THR A 15 -2.56 4.64 -23.29
N ASN A 16 -2.61 3.32 -23.27
CA ASN A 16 -1.76 2.48 -24.09
C ASN A 16 -2.23 2.48 -25.55
N PRO A 17 -1.35 2.14 -26.52
CA PRO A 17 -1.73 2.08 -27.94
C PRO A 17 -2.88 1.12 -28.26
N ASP A 18 -3.12 0.13 -27.41
CA ASP A 18 -4.22 -0.84 -27.51
C ASP A 18 -5.55 -0.34 -26.89
N GLY A 19 -5.57 0.90 -26.39
CA GLY A 19 -6.74 1.51 -25.76
C GLY A 19 -6.94 1.14 -24.29
N THR A 20 -6.05 0.35 -23.68
CA THR A 20 -6.08 0.10 -22.23
C THR A 20 -5.57 1.32 -21.46
N LEU A 21 -5.98 1.45 -20.20
CA LEU A 21 -5.46 2.45 -19.28
C LEU A 21 -4.59 1.78 -18.23
N THR A 22 -3.37 2.28 -18.04
CA THR A 22 -2.51 1.88 -16.92
C THR A 22 -2.64 2.91 -15.81
N ILE A 23 -3.16 2.49 -14.66
CA ILE A 23 -3.22 3.32 -13.45
C ILE A 23 -1.91 3.15 -12.69
N THR A 24 -1.26 4.28 -12.41
CA THR A 24 -0.11 4.38 -11.49
C THR A 24 -0.55 5.09 -10.22
N PHE A 25 0.22 4.94 -9.14
CA PHE A 25 -0.07 5.59 -7.86
C PHE A 25 0.82 6.83 -7.60
N ASP A 26 1.74 7.14 -8.51
CA ASP A 26 2.73 8.22 -8.34
C ASP A 26 2.13 9.63 -8.43
N ASP A 27 0.96 9.76 -9.05
CA ASP A 27 0.22 11.01 -9.18
C ASP A 27 -0.85 11.21 -8.11
N PHE A 28 -0.99 10.28 -7.17
CA PHE A 28 -1.90 10.43 -6.04
C PHE A 28 -1.35 11.49 -5.06
N ASP A 29 -2.23 12.16 -4.32
CA ASP A 29 -1.79 13.13 -3.32
C ASP A 29 -0.87 12.46 -2.27
N SER A 30 0.31 13.03 -2.07
CA SER A 30 1.26 12.58 -1.04
C SER A 30 0.68 12.58 0.38
N GLY A 31 -0.36 13.38 0.66
CA GLY A 31 -1.09 13.36 1.92
C GLY A 31 -1.84 12.05 2.18
N MET A 32 -1.99 11.20 1.16
CA MET A 32 -2.60 9.87 1.28
C MET A 32 -1.56 8.76 1.57
N LEU A 33 -0.26 9.07 1.56
CA LEU A 33 0.78 8.06 1.82
C LEU A 33 0.70 7.55 3.27
N ALA A 34 0.85 6.24 3.44
CA ALA A 34 1.03 5.61 4.73
C ALA A 34 2.30 6.14 5.42
N GLY A 35 2.18 6.57 6.68
CA GLY A 35 3.29 7.14 7.44
C GLY A 35 2.92 7.49 8.88
N PRO A 36 3.84 8.09 9.66
CA PRO A 36 5.17 8.53 9.26
C PRO A 36 6.22 7.41 9.18
N THR A 37 5.88 6.17 9.59
CA THR A 37 6.75 5.01 9.37
C THR A 37 6.08 4.00 8.43
N SER A 38 6.83 2.96 8.07
CA SER A 38 6.34 1.80 7.32
C SER A 38 5.29 0.97 8.07
N ALA A 39 4.99 1.29 9.32
CA ALA A 39 3.83 0.78 10.04
C ALA A 39 2.53 1.43 9.53
N GLY A 40 2.58 2.61 8.90
CA GLY A 40 1.38 3.33 8.47
C GLY A 40 0.53 3.79 9.65
N GLU A 41 1.11 4.50 10.61
CA GLU A 41 0.40 4.94 11.82
C GLU A 41 -0.80 5.84 11.50
N ASN A 42 -0.71 6.67 10.46
CA ASN A 42 -1.80 7.50 9.96
C ASN A 42 -2.96 6.70 9.35
N LEU A 43 -2.87 5.37 9.28
CA LEU A 43 -3.97 4.52 8.83
C LEU A 43 -4.92 4.12 9.98
N TYR A 44 -4.58 4.50 11.22
CA TYR A 44 -5.29 4.12 12.44
C TYR A 44 -5.71 5.36 13.24
N SER A 45 -6.99 5.40 13.64
CA SER A 45 -7.59 6.57 14.28
C SER A 45 -6.96 6.92 15.64
N TYR A 46 -6.39 5.93 16.33
CA TYR A 46 -5.87 6.04 17.69
C TYR A 46 -4.39 6.46 17.76
N GLN A 47 -3.71 6.64 16.63
CA GLN A 47 -2.27 6.96 16.61
C GLN A 47 -1.97 8.48 16.67
N GLY A 48 -3.01 9.33 16.65
CA GLY A 48 -2.86 10.78 16.82
C GLY A 48 -2.36 11.54 15.58
N TYR A 49 -2.28 10.88 14.42
CA TYR A 49 -2.02 11.50 13.12
C TYR A 49 -3.34 11.76 12.37
N PRO A 50 -3.40 12.75 11.45
CA PRO A 50 -4.52 12.87 10.52
C PRO A 50 -4.74 11.53 9.79
N GLN A 51 -5.92 10.94 9.99
CA GLN A 51 -6.17 9.60 9.50
C GLN A 51 -6.39 9.59 7.99
N VAL A 52 -5.67 8.72 7.28
CA VAL A 52 -5.93 8.38 5.89
C VAL A 52 -6.79 7.12 5.85
N THR A 53 -7.97 7.24 5.25
CA THR A 53 -8.91 6.11 5.07
C THR A 53 -9.30 5.89 3.62
N THR A 54 -8.88 6.78 2.72
CA THR A 54 -9.28 6.79 1.32
C THR A 54 -8.11 7.19 0.45
N ILE A 55 -7.96 6.51 -0.68
CA ILE A 55 -7.00 6.85 -1.73
C ILE A 55 -7.75 6.98 -3.05
N TYR A 56 -7.40 8.00 -3.83
CA TYR A 56 -8.00 8.27 -5.13
C TYR A 56 -7.02 8.99 -6.04
N ASP A 57 -7.20 8.84 -7.35
CA ASP A 57 -6.40 9.57 -8.33
C ASP A 57 -6.83 11.05 -8.39
N ASN A 58 -5.91 11.95 -8.70
CA ASN A 58 -6.12 13.41 -8.61
C ASN A 58 -7.08 14.00 -9.67
N THR A 59 -7.94 13.21 -10.32
CA THR A 59 -8.95 13.73 -11.26
C THR A 59 -10.25 14.13 -10.53
N PRO A 60 -10.54 15.44 -10.35
CA PRO A 60 -11.52 15.91 -9.35
C PRO A 60 -12.99 15.63 -9.69
N GLU A 61 -13.31 15.25 -10.92
CA GLU A 61 -14.71 15.20 -11.38
C GLU A 61 -15.29 13.79 -11.38
N GLU A 62 -14.47 12.72 -11.37
CA GLU A 62 -14.99 11.35 -11.40
C GLU A 62 -14.13 10.29 -10.67
N TYR A 63 -12.87 10.56 -10.30
CA TYR A 63 -11.89 9.59 -9.79
C TYR A 63 -11.82 8.29 -10.62
N LEU A 64 -10.87 8.21 -11.56
CA LEU A 64 -10.63 6.96 -12.30
C LEU A 64 -10.44 5.77 -11.37
N PHE A 65 -9.79 5.95 -10.22
CA PHE A 65 -9.59 4.93 -9.19
C PHE A 65 -9.95 5.49 -7.81
N LEU A 66 -10.70 4.69 -7.05
CA LEU A 66 -11.05 4.98 -5.66
C LEU A 66 -10.92 3.71 -4.83
N SER A 67 -10.27 3.80 -3.67
CA SER A 67 -10.37 2.77 -2.63
C SER A 67 -10.59 3.43 -1.27
N MET A 68 -11.46 2.82 -0.47
CA MET A 68 -11.79 3.24 0.88
C MET A 68 -11.54 2.06 1.81
N PHE A 69 -11.03 2.32 3.01
CA PHE A 69 -11.01 1.33 4.06
C PHE A 69 -12.43 0.94 4.44
N ASN A 70 -12.62 -0.34 4.73
CA ASN A 70 -13.88 -0.85 5.23
C ASN A 70 -14.17 -0.31 6.62
N THR A 71 -15.45 -0.19 6.95
CA THR A 71 -15.92 0.08 8.31
C THR A 71 -16.45 -1.21 8.91
N VAL A 72 -15.75 -1.75 9.90
CA VAL A 72 -16.19 -2.97 10.61
C VAL A 72 -16.17 -2.68 12.11
N GLY A 73 -17.23 -3.06 12.83
CA GLY A 73 -17.35 -2.80 14.26
C GLY A 73 -17.35 -1.32 14.66
N GLY A 74 -17.63 -0.41 13.72
CA GLY A 74 -17.57 1.04 13.93
C GLY A 74 -16.19 1.68 13.68
N SER A 75 -15.18 0.88 13.33
CA SER A 75 -13.83 1.36 13.01
C SER A 75 -13.56 1.31 11.51
N THR A 76 -13.19 2.47 10.95
CA THR A 76 -12.69 2.60 9.58
C THR A 76 -11.17 2.70 9.64
N GLU A 77 -10.48 1.57 9.56
CA GLU A 77 -9.03 1.47 9.77
C GLU A 77 -8.44 0.46 8.79
N TYR A 78 -7.12 0.50 8.59
CA TYR A 78 -6.48 -0.45 7.68
C TYR A 78 -6.71 -1.91 8.09
N SER A 79 -6.77 -2.19 9.39
CA SER A 79 -7.09 -3.51 9.93
C SER A 79 -8.50 -4.01 9.62
N SER A 80 -9.44 -3.10 9.31
CA SER A 80 -10.79 -3.45 8.85
C SER A 80 -10.81 -3.96 7.40
N GLY A 81 -9.70 -3.81 6.68
CA GLY A 81 -9.51 -4.19 5.29
C GLY A 81 -9.60 -2.99 4.35
N GLY A 82 -8.69 -2.93 3.37
CA GLY A 82 -8.59 -1.84 2.40
C GLY A 82 -7.27 -1.83 1.65
N ILE A 83 -7.02 -0.74 0.92
CA ILE A 83 -5.78 -0.53 0.16
C ILE A 83 -5.12 0.75 0.64
N ALA A 84 -3.93 0.65 1.23
CA ALA A 84 -3.15 1.81 1.65
C ALA A 84 -2.20 2.24 0.52
N LEU A 85 -2.06 3.54 0.28
CA LEU A 85 -1.03 4.07 -0.62
C LEU A 85 0.31 4.06 0.11
N SER A 86 1.36 3.54 -0.52
CA SER A 86 2.68 3.49 0.11
C SER A 86 3.82 3.63 -0.89
N ASN A 87 4.99 3.99 -0.37
CA ASN A 87 6.27 4.00 -1.07
C ASN A 87 7.40 3.34 -0.25
N TRP A 88 7.09 2.74 0.91
CA TRP A 88 8.08 2.12 1.77
C TRP A 88 8.63 0.83 1.16
N ASN A 89 9.94 0.60 1.28
CA ASN A 89 10.60 -0.55 0.64
C ASN A 89 11.63 -1.23 1.55
N ILE A 90 11.36 -1.25 2.86
CA ILE A 90 12.25 -1.79 3.89
C ILE A 90 12.39 -3.31 3.77
N ARG A 91 13.62 -3.82 3.81
CA ARG A 91 14.04 -5.22 3.63
C ARG A 91 15.15 -5.64 4.59
N SER A 92 15.50 -4.80 5.55
CA SER A 92 16.50 -5.02 6.58
C SER A 92 16.14 -4.28 7.88
N ASN A 93 16.82 -4.64 8.98
CA ASN A 93 16.60 -4.02 10.29
C ASN A 93 16.99 -2.54 10.23
N GLN A 94 16.01 -1.67 10.45
CA GLN A 94 16.25 -0.24 10.52
C GLN A 94 16.98 0.13 11.80
N SER A 95 17.88 1.11 11.71
CA SER A 95 18.60 1.63 12.88
C SER A 95 17.64 2.11 13.96
N GLY A 96 17.85 1.68 15.20
CA GLY A 96 17.03 2.06 16.36
C GLY A 96 15.83 1.17 16.63
N ASN A 97 15.50 0.23 15.74
CA ASN A 97 14.45 -0.76 15.98
C ASN A 97 15.04 -2.03 16.60
N THR A 98 14.38 -2.55 17.63
CA THR A 98 14.68 -3.87 18.21
C THR A 98 13.76 -4.91 17.58
N GLY A 99 14.33 -6.06 17.20
CA GLY A 99 13.60 -7.14 16.50
C GLY A 99 13.90 -7.20 15.01
N ASP A 100 13.45 -8.28 14.40
CA ASP A 100 13.68 -8.53 12.97
C ASP A 100 12.70 -7.72 12.11
N TRP A 101 13.17 -7.21 10.98
CA TRP A 101 12.42 -6.34 10.08
C TRP A 101 11.16 -7.02 9.56
N TRP A 102 11.17 -8.34 9.40
CA TRP A 102 9.99 -9.10 9.01
C TRP A 102 9.09 -9.49 10.18
N TYR A 103 9.60 -9.40 11.40
CA TYR A 103 8.94 -9.84 12.62
C TYR A 103 8.30 -8.65 13.36
N SER A 104 7.63 -7.75 12.64
CA SER A 104 6.83 -6.72 13.29
C SER A 104 5.80 -6.11 12.36
N TYR A 105 4.76 -5.54 12.96
CA TYR A 105 3.78 -4.67 12.29
C TYR A 105 4.45 -3.43 11.68
N LEU A 106 5.71 -3.14 12.01
CA LEU A 106 6.45 -1.98 11.52
C LEU A 106 6.75 -2.03 10.03
N ASN A 107 6.53 -3.16 9.34
CA ASN A 107 6.79 -3.30 7.91
C ASN A 107 5.57 -3.71 7.07
N GLN A 108 4.37 -3.50 7.59
CA GLN A 108 3.15 -3.88 6.87
C GLN A 108 2.90 -3.06 5.61
N CYS A 109 3.34 -1.80 5.57
CA CYS A 109 3.23 -0.95 4.37
C CYS A 109 4.48 -1.02 3.46
N SER A 110 5.48 -1.83 3.79
CA SER A 110 6.70 -1.97 2.98
C SER A 110 6.57 -3.05 1.90
N VAL A 111 7.13 -2.80 0.72
CA VAL A 111 7.23 -3.78 -0.36
C VAL A 111 8.59 -4.48 -0.40
N TYR A 112 8.60 -5.80 -0.64
CA TYR A 112 9.83 -6.54 -0.89
C TYR A 112 10.24 -6.45 -2.36
N ASN A 113 10.81 -5.31 -2.76
CA ASN A 113 11.26 -5.09 -4.14
C ASN A 113 12.80 -5.01 -4.24
N THR A 114 13.45 -6.12 -4.58
CA THR A 114 14.92 -6.19 -4.71
C THR A 114 15.48 -5.46 -5.93
N ALA A 115 14.65 -4.95 -6.84
CA ALA A 115 15.10 -4.12 -7.94
C ALA A 115 15.50 -2.70 -7.50
N VAL A 116 15.03 -2.24 -6.33
CA VAL A 116 15.43 -0.93 -5.80
C VAL A 116 16.84 -1.01 -5.24
N GLU A 117 17.77 -0.24 -5.82
CA GLU A 117 19.21 -0.29 -5.51
C GLU A 117 19.52 0.02 -4.04
N ALA A 118 18.77 0.92 -3.41
CA ALA A 118 18.95 1.28 -2.02
C ALA A 118 17.63 1.28 -1.25
N GLU A 119 17.61 0.48 -0.19
CA GLU A 119 16.51 0.35 0.75
C GLU A 119 16.27 1.66 1.53
N GLY A 120 15.02 1.93 1.91
CA GLY A 120 14.65 3.06 2.77
C GLY A 120 14.66 4.41 2.06
N GLN A 121 14.93 4.43 0.75
CA GLN A 121 14.89 5.66 -0.05
C GLN A 121 13.47 6.10 -0.40
N ASN A 122 12.46 5.26 -0.13
CA ASN A 122 11.04 5.52 -0.40
C ASN A 122 10.76 6.02 -1.83
N LYS A 123 11.55 5.54 -2.78
CA LYS A 123 11.47 5.83 -4.21
C LYS A 123 11.65 4.56 -5.01
N GLU A 124 11.11 4.56 -6.22
CA GLU A 124 11.24 3.46 -7.20
C GLU A 124 10.71 2.10 -6.68
N ALA A 125 9.95 2.11 -5.59
CA ALA A 125 9.47 0.91 -4.92
C ALA A 125 8.32 0.24 -5.68
N GLY A 126 7.52 1.01 -6.42
CA GLY A 126 6.49 0.51 -7.32
C GLY A 126 7.06 -0.06 -8.62
N HIS A 127 6.21 -0.74 -9.40
CA HIS A 127 6.63 -1.28 -10.70
C HIS A 127 6.96 -0.19 -11.72
N SER A 128 6.14 0.87 -11.78
CA SER A 128 6.23 1.94 -12.78
C SER A 128 6.63 3.29 -12.17
N GLY A 129 7.20 3.28 -10.96
CA GLY A 129 7.62 4.46 -10.20
C GLY A 129 7.76 4.16 -8.71
N SER A 130 7.43 5.11 -7.83
CA SER A 130 7.71 5.01 -6.39
C SER A 130 6.56 4.44 -5.58
N ASN A 131 5.32 4.78 -5.95
CA ASN A 131 4.15 4.48 -5.15
C ASN A 131 3.45 3.19 -5.60
N PHE A 132 2.80 2.52 -4.65
CA PHE A 132 2.04 1.29 -4.86
C PHE A 132 0.90 1.18 -3.83
N GLY A 133 -0.10 0.35 -4.14
CA GLY A 133 -1.18 0.00 -3.22
C GLY A 133 -0.82 -1.23 -2.37
N VAL A 134 -1.01 -1.15 -1.06
CA VAL A 134 -0.81 -2.27 -0.12
C VAL A 134 -2.17 -2.81 0.30
N VAL A 135 -2.47 -4.02 -0.14
CA VAL A 135 -3.76 -4.67 0.10
C VAL A 135 -3.72 -5.39 1.44
N TYR A 136 -4.65 -5.05 2.34
CA TYR A 136 -4.89 -5.78 3.58
C TYR A 136 -6.38 -6.09 3.71
N GLY A 137 -6.70 -7.21 4.33
CA GLY A 137 -8.08 -7.65 4.53
C GLY A 137 -8.35 -8.98 3.85
N TYR A 138 -8.85 -9.93 4.63
CA TYR A 138 -9.43 -11.18 4.14
C TYR A 138 -10.57 -11.57 5.08
N VAL A 139 -11.43 -12.47 4.65
CA VAL A 139 -12.54 -12.94 5.47
C VAL A 139 -12.52 -14.45 5.55
N ASP A 140 -12.44 -14.96 6.77
CA ASP A 140 -12.63 -16.36 7.12
C ASP A 140 -13.55 -16.48 8.36
N ALA A 141 -13.78 -17.71 8.82
CA ALA A 141 -14.63 -17.97 9.98
C ALA A 141 -14.11 -17.33 11.28
N TYR A 142 -12.81 -17.04 11.38
CA TYR A 142 -12.17 -16.48 12.56
C TYR A 142 -12.33 -14.95 12.61
N ASN A 143 -12.17 -14.24 11.49
CA ASN A 143 -12.02 -12.78 11.48
C ASN A 143 -13.21 -11.99 10.92
N GLN A 144 -14.26 -12.64 10.42
CA GLN A 144 -15.41 -11.99 9.78
C GLN A 144 -16.14 -10.92 10.64
N ALA A 145 -15.94 -10.93 11.96
CA ALA A 145 -16.56 -9.95 12.87
C ALA A 145 -15.78 -8.62 12.97
N TRP A 146 -14.52 -8.58 12.53
CA TRP A 146 -13.65 -7.39 12.65
C TRP A 146 -12.80 -7.09 11.40
N MET A 147 -12.98 -7.85 10.30
CA MET A 147 -12.28 -7.61 9.05
C MET A 147 -13.18 -7.90 7.84
N ALA A 148 -13.00 -7.14 6.77
CA ALA A 148 -13.70 -7.29 5.50
C ALA A 148 -12.72 -7.39 4.32
N LYS A 149 -13.22 -7.81 3.16
CA LYS A 149 -12.41 -7.89 1.94
C LYS A 149 -12.13 -6.48 1.42
N PRO A 150 -10.90 -6.17 1.00
CA PRO A 150 -10.56 -4.88 0.43
C PRO A 150 -11.26 -4.70 -0.92
N GLU A 151 -11.71 -3.47 -1.18
CA GLU A 151 -12.40 -3.11 -2.43
C GLU A 151 -11.77 -1.85 -3.05
N PHE A 152 -11.86 -1.77 -4.37
CA PHE A 152 -11.59 -0.55 -5.13
C PHE A 152 -12.60 -0.43 -6.25
N TYR A 153 -12.81 0.80 -6.69
CA TYR A 153 -13.83 1.16 -7.66
C TYR A 153 -13.19 1.97 -8.79
N PHE A 154 -13.79 1.85 -9.96
CA PHE A 154 -13.53 2.72 -11.09
C PHE A 154 -14.74 3.63 -11.28
N ASN A 155 -14.52 4.84 -11.80
CA ASN A 155 -15.60 5.79 -12.09
C ASN A 155 -16.73 5.23 -12.97
N VAL A 156 -16.40 4.31 -13.87
CA VAL A 156 -17.34 3.60 -14.73
C VAL A 156 -16.98 2.11 -14.78
N PRO A 157 -17.91 1.21 -15.15
CA PRO A 157 -17.58 -0.20 -15.34
C PRO A 157 -16.42 -0.38 -16.32
N ARG A 158 -15.35 -1.04 -15.86
CA ARG A 158 -14.14 -1.34 -16.64
C ARG A 158 -13.80 -2.82 -16.50
N LYS A 159 -13.17 -3.37 -17.54
CA LYS A 159 -12.56 -4.71 -17.47
C LYS A 159 -11.16 -4.59 -16.89
N LEU A 160 -10.89 -5.28 -15.79
CA LEU A 160 -9.53 -5.44 -15.29
C LEU A 160 -8.75 -6.37 -16.24
N VAL A 161 -7.66 -5.86 -16.81
CA VAL A 161 -6.83 -6.62 -17.77
C VAL A 161 -5.64 -7.29 -17.09
N GLY A 162 -5.07 -6.68 -16.04
CA GLY A 162 -3.95 -7.23 -15.31
C GLY A 162 -3.55 -6.35 -14.13
N LEU A 163 -2.68 -6.88 -13.27
CA LEU A 163 -2.08 -6.22 -12.13
C LEU A 163 -0.63 -6.68 -11.99
N TRP A 164 0.25 -5.79 -11.52
CA TRP A 164 1.54 -6.18 -10.99
C TRP A 164 1.39 -6.39 -9.49
N ILE A 165 1.77 -7.57 -9.03
CA ILE A 165 1.67 -7.95 -7.61
C ILE A 165 3.01 -8.50 -7.13
N CYS A 166 3.34 -8.20 -5.89
CA CYS A 166 4.47 -8.78 -5.19
C CYS A 166 4.15 -8.86 -3.69
N ASN A 167 4.99 -9.57 -2.95
CA ASN A 167 4.82 -9.67 -1.51
C ASN A 167 5.22 -8.36 -0.83
N THR A 168 4.49 -8.01 0.23
CA THR A 168 5.01 -7.05 1.21
C THR A 168 6.29 -7.62 1.85
N SER A 169 7.12 -6.73 2.39
CA SER A 169 8.28 -7.09 3.18
C SER A 169 7.92 -7.99 4.34
N TYR A 170 6.81 -7.68 5.02
CA TYR A 170 6.26 -8.52 6.08
C TYR A 170 5.97 -9.95 5.58
N THR A 171 5.13 -10.10 4.54
CA THR A 171 4.74 -11.41 4.03
C THR A 171 5.94 -12.22 3.53
N TYR A 172 6.84 -11.58 2.76
CA TYR A 172 8.05 -12.25 2.27
C TYR A 172 8.91 -12.77 3.43
N GLY A 173 9.14 -11.93 4.44
CA GLY A 173 10.00 -12.30 5.54
C GLY A 173 9.37 -13.35 6.47
N VAL A 174 8.06 -13.32 6.71
CA VAL A 174 7.34 -14.40 7.42
C VAL A 174 7.48 -15.73 6.68
N ILE A 175 7.33 -15.75 5.35
CA ILE A 175 7.53 -16.97 4.54
C ILE A 175 8.98 -17.46 4.66
N THR A 176 9.93 -16.53 4.63
CA THR A 176 11.36 -16.87 4.59
C THR A 176 11.89 -17.36 5.93
N TYR A 177 11.55 -16.66 7.01
CA TYR A 177 12.20 -16.78 8.32
C TYR A 177 11.22 -17.19 9.43
N GLY A 178 9.93 -17.36 9.10
CA GLY A 178 8.91 -17.73 10.06
C GLY A 178 8.48 -16.56 10.92
N ASN A 179 7.41 -16.77 11.68
CA ASN A 179 6.89 -15.81 12.66
C ASN A 179 6.00 -16.54 13.68
N GLN A 180 5.97 -16.07 14.93
CA GLN A 180 4.98 -16.50 15.91
C GLN A 180 3.82 -15.50 15.92
N PHE A 181 2.65 -15.97 15.54
CA PHE A 181 1.40 -15.22 15.55
C PHE A 181 0.65 -15.49 16.87
N GLY A 182 0.75 -14.54 17.80
CA GLY A 182 0.09 -14.64 19.10
C GLY A 182 0.62 -15.81 19.93
N SER A 183 -0.26 -16.45 20.71
CA SER A 183 0.12 -17.56 21.60
C SER A 183 0.10 -18.94 20.95
N THR A 184 -0.46 -19.09 19.74
CA THR A 184 -0.74 -20.41 19.15
C THR A 184 -0.37 -20.56 17.68
N GLY A 185 -0.21 -19.48 16.92
CA GLY A 185 0.15 -19.55 15.50
C GLY A 185 1.66 -19.53 15.30
N VAL A 186 2.18 -20.44 14.47
CA VAL A 186 3.59 -20.41 14.04
C VAL A 186 3.64 -20.63 12.54
N ALA A 187 4.22 -19.66 11.82
CA ALA A 187 4.61 -19.85 10.43
C ALA A 187 5.96 -20.58 10.40
N THR A 188 5.99 -21.77 9.80
CA THR A 188 7.24 -22.52 9.60
C THR A 188 8.05 -21.85 8.49
N PRO A 189 9.34 -21.53 8.73
CA PRO A 189 10.18 -20.87 7.73
C PRO A 189 10.49 -21.78 6.54
N LEU A 190 10.76 -21.17 5.38
CA LEU A 190 11.37 -21.86 4.24
C LEU A 190 12.89 -22.05 4.40
N LYS A 191 13.55 -21.22 5.22
CA LYS A 191 14.99 -21.29 5.50
C LYS A 191 15.30 -21.88 6.86
#